data_AF-A0A961JHN7-F1
#
_entry.id   AF-A0A961JHN7-F1
#
_cell.length_a   1.000
_cell.length_b   1.000
_cell.length_c   1.000
_cell.angle_alpha   90.00
_cell.angle_beta   90.00
_cell.angle_gamma   90.00
#
_symmetry.space_group_name_H-M   'P 1'
#
loop_
_entity.id
_entity.type
_entity.pdbx_description
1 polymer ?
#
loop_
_entity_poly.entity_id
_entity_poly.type
_entity_poly.pdbx_seq_one_letter_code
_entity_poly.pdbx_strand_id
1 'polypeptide(L)'
;MYGVVLWSDKLDRKAVIWCEDHGDLALCRQDDTQLGVSLDAGDWIEFDLETARHQRVACNPRLVAEGVYTTLPETLSSAANAPRQPSRRARNSVLSFPARESLSRDERTGISEEPAPV
;
A
#
# COMPACT_ATOMS: atom_id res chain seq x y z
N MET A 1 13.14 -12.42 6.63
CA MET A 1 11.77 -12.33 7.17
C MET A 1 10.81 -12.62 6.02
N TYR A 2 9.75 -13.38 6.22
CA TYR A 2 8.69 -13.53 5.23
C TYR A 2 7.49 -12.62 5.49
N GLY A 3 6.76 -12.33 4.42
CA GLY A 3 5.53 -11.58 4.49
C GLY A 3 4.75 -11.60 3.19
N VAL A 4 3.52 -11.10 3.26
CA VAL A 4 2.61 -11.00 2.12
C VAL A 4 2.43 -9.53 1.75
N VAL A 5 2.53 -9.22 0.46
CA VAL A 5 2.25 -7.87 -0.07
C VAL A 5 0.75 -7.62 0.04
N LEU A 6 0.34 -6.63 0.83
CA LEU A 6 -1.07 -6.24 0.96
C LEU A 6 -1.50 -5.23 -0.11
N TRP A 7 -0.55 -4.41 -0.52
CA TRP A 7 -0.78 -3.35 -1.49
C TRP A 7 0.55 -2.96 -2.14
N SER A 8 0.52 -2.60 -3.41
CA SER A 8 1.64 -2.01 -4.12
C SER A 8 1.19 -0.91 -5.08
N ASP A 9 2.08 0.05 -5.32
CA ASP A 9 1.96 1.07 -6.36
C ASP A 9 3.20 0.98 -7.25
N LYS A 10 2.98 0.64 -8.52
CA LYS A 10 4.04 0.45 -9.52
C LYS A 10 4.64 1.78 -9.99
N LEU A 11 3.87 2.88 -9.93
CA LEU A 11 4.34 4.20 -10.34
C LEU A 11 5.26 4.78 -9.26
N ASP A 12 4.80 4.70 -8.02
CA ASP A 12 5.52 5.20 -6.85
C ASP A 12 6.56 4.21 -6.31
N ARG A 13 6.59 2.98 -6.84
CA ARG A 13 7.43 1.86 -6.39
C ARG A 13 7.38 1.62 -4.88
N LYS A 14 6.17 1.66 -4.33
CA LYS A 14 5.90 1.44 -2.90
C LYS A 14 5.11 0.17 -2.71
N ALA A 15 5.35 -0.51 -1.60
CA ALA A 15 4.52 -1.61 -1.17
C ALA A 15 4.34 -1.62 0.34
N VAL A 16 3.21 -2.17 0.78
CA VAL A 16 2.88 -2.43 2.17
C VAL A 16 2.86 -3.94 2.37
N ILE A 17 3.60 -4.41 3.36
CA ILE A 17 3.83 -5.83 3.61
C ILE A 17 3.30 -6.17 5.00
N TRP A 18 2.53 -7.26 5.07
CA TRP A 18 2.18 -7.89 6.32
C TRP A 18 3.20 -8.97 6.66
N CYS A 19 3.80 -8.82 7.83
CA CYS A 19 4.91 -9.65 8.27
C CYS A 19 4.41 -10.95 8.92
N GLU A 20 5.19 -12.03 8.80
CA GLU A 20 4.91 -13.33 9.43
C GLU A 20 4.77 -13.29 10.96
N ASP A 21 5.33 -12.26 11.61
CA ASP A 21 5.22 -12.06 13.05
C ASP A 21 3.89 -11.44 13.49
N HIS A 22 3.02 -11.13 12.53
CA HIS A 22 1.72 -10.48 12.73
C HIS A 22 1.78 -9.16 13.51
N GLY A 23 2.96 -8.53 13.54
CA GLY A 23 3.17 -7.22 14.17
C GLY A 23 2.75 -6.07 13.26
N ASP A 24 3.34 -4.90 13.48
CA ASP A 24 3.09 -3.73 12.63
C ASP A 24 3.50 -3.98 11.18
N LEU A 25 2.85 -3.27 10.26
CA LEU A 25 3.11 -3.36 8.82
C LEU A 25 4.50 -2.82 8.47
N ALA A 26 5.14 -3.43 7.48
CA ALA A 26 6.40 -2.97 6.92
C ALA A 26 6.17 -2.23 5.60
N LEU A 27 6.92 -1.15 5.39
CA LEU A 27 6.91 -0.37 4.17
C LEU A 27 8.12 -0.72 3.31
N CYS A 28 7.89 -1.05 2.06
CA CYS A 28 8.94 -1.21 1.07
C CYS A 28 8.93 -0.01 0.13
N ARG A 29 10.11 0.53 -0.17
CA ARG A 29 10.33 1.51 -1.24
C ARG A 29 11.40 0.91 -2.15
N GLN A 30 11.08 0.69 -3.41
CA GLN A 30 12.04 0.11 -4.36
C GLN A 30 13.03 1.16 -4.89
N ASP A 31 13.18 2.29 -4.19
CA ASP A 31 14.11 3.36 -4.55
C ASP A 31 15.55 3.01 -4.17
N ASP A 32 15.74 2.15 -3.17
CA ASP A 32 17.06 1.89 -2.57
C ASP A 32 17.79 0.65 -3.10
N THR A 33 17.17 -0.23 -3.89
CA THR A 33 17.82 -1.50 -4.23
C THR A 33 17.51 -2.01 -5.63
N GLN A 34 18.57 -2.56 -6.22
CA GLN A 34 18.80 -3.02 -7.59
C GLN A 34 17.92 -4.18 -8.08
N LEU A 35 16.74 -4.41 -7.50
CA LEU A 35 15.88 -5.53 -7.85
C LEU A 35 14.67 -5.07 -8.65
N GLY A 36 14.68 -5.37 -9.95
CA GLY A 36 13.54 -5.23 -10.86
C GLY A 36 12.40 -6.21 -10.59
N VAL A 37 12.11 -6.53 -9.32
CA VAL A 37 11.01 -7.40 -8.93
C VAL A 37 9.74 -6.55 -8.84
N SER A 38 8.77 -6.84 -9.71
CA SER A 38 7.41 -6.29 -9.59
C SER A 38 6.72 -6.99 -8.44
N LEU A 39 6.28 -6.23 -7.44
CA LEU A 39 5.47 -6.75 -6.33
C LEU A 39 4.01 -6.43 -6.59
N ASP A 40 3.16 -7.44 -6.49
CA ASP A 40 1.71 -7.36 -6.62
C ASP A 40 1.03 -7.84 -5.33
N ALA A 41 -0.19 -7.34 -5.07
CA ALA A 41 -0.93 -7.71 -3.87
C ALA A 41 -1.23 -9.22 -3.86
N GLY A 42 -0.92 -9.87 -2.74
CA GLY A 42 -1.02 -11.31 -2.56
C GLY A 42 0.27 -12.08 -2.82
N ASP A 43 1.35 -11.42 -3.24
CA ASP A 43 2.66 -12.05 -3.38
C ASP A 43 3.25 -12.41 -2.04
N TRP A 44 3.87 -13.59 -1.98
CA TRP A 44 4.64 -14.06 -0.84
C TRP A 44 6.12 -13.78 -1.08
N ILE A 45 6.74 -13.05 -0.15
CA ILE A 45 8.10 -12.53 -0.31
C ILE A 45 8.97 -12.80 0.91
N GLU A 46 10.27 -12.85 0.68
CA GLU A 46 11.32 -12.78 1.69
C GLU A 46 11.98 -11.39 1.64
N PHE A 47 12.32 -10.81 2.78
CA PHE A 47 12.97 -9.50 2.88
C PHE A 47 13.77 -9.35 4.17
N ASP A 48 14.64 -8.34 4.19
CA ASP A 48 15.34 -7.88 5.37
C ASP A 48 14.52 -6.79 6.06
N LEU A 49 14.40 -6.85 7.40
CA LEU A 49 13.62 -5.88 8.16
C LEU A 49 14.55 -4.91 8.89
N GLU A 50 14.40 -3.63 8.58
CA GLU A 50 15.02 -2.54 9.33
C GLU A 50 13.95 -1.75 10.11
N THR A 51 14.29 -1.31 11.32
CA THR A 51 13.42 -0.45 12.11
C THR A 51 14.08 0.89 12.32
N ALA A 52 13.50 1.93 11.73
CA ALA A 52 13.99 3.30 11.84
C ALA A 52 12.85 4.22 12.30
N ARG A 53 13.08 5.02 13.35
CA ARG A 53 12.11 6.00 13.88
C ARG A 53 10.72 5.40 14.17
N HIS A 54 10.65 4.16 14.69
CA HIS A 54 9.41 3.40 14.93
C HIS A 54 8.64 2.98 13.67
N GLN A 55 9.26 3.09 12.49
CA GLN A 55 8.72 2.57 11.25
C GLN A 55 9.49 1.31 10.84
N ARG A 56 8.75 0.28 10.47
CA ARG A 56 9.29 -0.95 9.88
C ARG A 56 9.49 -0.75 8.39
N VAL A 57 10.70 -1.00 7.92
CA VAL A 57 11.10 -0.87 6.52
C VAL A 57 11.56 -2.24 6.01
N ALA A 58 10.98 -2.67 4.89
CA ALA A 58 11.36 -3.89 4.22
C ALA A 58 12.37 -3.58 3.12
N CYS A 59 13.55 -4.17 3.25
CA CYS A 59 14.69 -4.02 2.35
C CYS A 59 14.94 -5.33 1.59
N ASN A 60 15.57 -5.25 0.41
CA ASN A 60 15.95 -6.41 -0.40
C ASN A 60 14.81 -7.44 -0.63
N PRO A 61 13.61 -7.03 -1.09
CA PRO A 61 12.50 -7.96 -1.28
C PRO A 61 12.83 -8.99 -2.38
N ARG A 62 12.59 -10.26 -2.09
CA ARG A 62 12.71 -11.41 -3.00
C ARG A 62 11.37 -12.12 -3.09
N LEU A 63 10.89 -12.32 -4.31
CA LEU A 63 9.68 -13.06 -4.56
C LEU A 63 9.88 -14.54 -4.27
N VAL A 64 9.05 -15.11 -3.39
CA VAL A 64 9.05 -16.54 -3.06
C VAL A 64 7.98 -17.23 -3.90
N ALA A 65 6.78 -16.66 -3.96
CA ALA A 65 5.68 -17.14 -4.80
C ALA A 65 4.71 -16.02 -5.16
N GLU A 66 4.26 -16.01 -6.42
CA GLU A 66 3.33 -15.01 -6.95
C GLU A 66 1.88 -15.34 -6.57
N GLY A 67 1.13 -14.33 -6.14
CA GLY A 67 -0.34 -14.38 -6.02
C GLY A 67 -0.94 -15.45 -5.11
N VAL A 68 -0.15 -16.09 -4.24
CA VAL A 68 -0.62 -17.17 -3.35
C VAL A 68 -1.70 -16.68 -2.37
N TYR A 69 -1.67 -15.40 -2.02
CA TYR A 69 -2.53 -14.79 -1.00
C TYR A 69 -3.35 -13.61 -1.54
N THR A 70 -3.83 -13.69 -2.78
CA THR A 70 -4.61 -12.61 -3.44
C THR A 70 -5.87 -12.17 -2.71
N THR A 71 -6.52 -13.07 -1.95
CA THR A 71 -7.74 -12.75 -1.18
C THR A 71 -7.45 -12.16 0.20
N LEU A 72 -6.18 -12.18 0.64
CA LEU A 72 -5.80 -11.75 1.98
C LEU A 72 -6.04 -10.26 2.23
N PRO A 73 -5.72 -9.33 1.30
CA PRO A 73 -5.99 -7.91 1.51
C PRO A 73 -7.48 -7.62 1.72
N GLU A 74 -8.34 -8.27 0.94
CA GLU A 74 -9.79 -8.16 1.07
C GLU A 74 -10.28 -8.75 2.39
N THR A 75 -9.81 -9.95 2.75
CA THR A 75 -10.17 -10.62 4.01
C THR A 75 -9.82 -9.77 5.23
N LEU A 76 -8.61 -9.17 5.25
CA LEU A 76 -8.19 -8.27 6.32
C LEU A 76 -9.04 -7.00 6.36
N SER A 77 -9.40 -6.45 5.20
CA SER A 77 -10.27 -5.28 5.10
C SER A 77 -11.68 -5.57 5.63
N SER A 78 -12.26 -6.72 5.27
CA SER A 78 -13.55 -7.17 5.79
C SER A 78 -13.49 -7.41 7.30
N ALA A 79 -12.43 -8.02 7.81
CA ALA A 79 -12.24 -8.23 9.24
C ALA A 79 -12.09 -6.92 10.02
N ALA A 80 -11.43 -5.91 9.44
CA ALA A 80 -11.31 -4.59 10.05
C ALA A 80 -12.65 -3.84 10.11
N ASN A 81 -13.52 -4.05 9.12
CA ASN A 81 -14.85 -3.43 9.02
C ASN A 81 -15.97 -4.22 9.70
N ALA A 82 -15.70 -5.44 10.18
CA ALA A 82 -16.67 -6.24 10.90
C ALA A 82 -17.09 -5.53 12.21
N PRO A 83 -18.36 -5.67 12.66
CA PRO A 83 -18.82 -5.09 13.91
C PRO A 83 -17.94 -5.61 15.06
N ARG A 84 -17.08 -4.74 15.58
CA ARG A 84 -16.24 -5.05 16.73
C ARG A 84 -17.15 -5.27 17.93
N GLN A 85 -17.26 -6.51 18.40
CA GLN A 85 -17.67 -6.72 19.79
C GLN A 85 -16.73 -5.90 20.67
N PRO A 86 -17.22 -5.17 21.69
CA PRO A 86 -16.39 -4.30 22.50
C PRO A 86 -15.38 -5.12 23.30
N SER A 87 -14.22 -5.36 22.68
CA SER A 87 -13.05 -5.92 23.34
C SER A 87 -12.27 -4.78 23.97
N ARG A 88 -12.10 -4.89 25.28
CA ARG A 88 -11.52 -3.88 26.15
C ARG A 88 -10.02 -3.72 25.85
N ARG A 89 -9.65 -2.60 25.21
CA ARG A 89 -8.31 -1.99 25.03
C ARG A 89 -7.29 -2.74 24.16
N ALA A 90 -6.80 -2.07 23.11
CA ALA A 90 -5.37 -1.92 22.78
C ALA A 90 -5.15 -0.74 21.82
N ARG A 91 -4.01 -0.05 21.96
CA ARG A 91 -3.72 1.32 21.52
C ARG A 91 -3.05 1.38 20.13
N ASN A 92 -3.74 1.03 19.04
CA ASN A 92 -3.15 1.18 17.70
C ASN A 92 -4.04 2.11 16.85
N SER A 93 -3.49 3.25 16.44
CA SER A 93 -4.20 4.23 15.60
C SER A 93 -4.32 3.68 14.18
N VAL A 94 -5.53 3.31 13.78
CA VAL A 94 -5.86 3.08 12.37
C VAL A 94 -6.05 4.45 11.73
N LEU A 95 -5.16 4.82 10.81
CA LEU A 95 -5.35 6.00 9.96
C LEU A 95 -6.36 5.62 8.87
N SER A 96 -7.55 6.21 8.91
CA SER A 96 -8.52 6.08 7.82
C SER A 96 -8.02 6.86 6.61
N PHE A 97 -7.90 6.20 5.46
CA PHE A 97 -7.72 6.90 4.21
C PHE A 97 -9.07 7.51 3.79
N PRO A 98 -9.16 8.83 3.52
CA PRO A 98 -10.37 9.38 2.93
C PRO A 98 -10.57 8.75 1.56
N ALA A 99 -11.80 8.32 1.27
CA ALA A 99 -12.17 7.84 -0.05
C ALA A 99 -11.83 8.93 -1.09
N ARG A 100 -11.07 8.56 -2.13
CA ARG A 100 -10.87 9.45 -3.28
C ARG A 100 -12.24 9.70 -3.90
N GLU A 101 -12.79 10.89 -3.70
CA GLU A 101 -13.85 11.40 -4.56
C GLU A 101 -13.27 11.44 -5.98
N SER A 102 -13.86 10.64 -6.86
CA SER A 102 -13.57 10.63 -8.28
C SER A 102 -14.00 11.97 -8.86
N LEU A 103 -13.08 12.94 -8.87
CA LEU A 103 -13.25 14.16 -9.66
C LEU A 103 -13.30 13.74 -11.13
N SER A 104 -14.51 13.82 -11.69
CA SER A 104 -14.79 13.61 -13.10
C SER A 104 -13.90 14.52 -13.94
N ARG A 105 -13.11 13.89 -14.80
CA ARG A 105 -12.34 14.55 -15.85
C ARG A 105 -13.30 14.92 -16.98
N ASP A 106 -14.04 16.00 -16.80
CA ASP A 106 -14.67 16.69 -17.92
C ASP A 106 -14.62 18.20 -17.68
N GLU A 107 -14.45 18.93 -18.77
CA GLU A 107 -14.28 20.39 -18.87
C GLU A 107 -12.85 20.94 -18.70
N ARG A 108 -12.00 20.60 -19.68
CA ARG A 108 -10.90 21.48 -20.11
C ARG A 108 -10.93 21.66 -21.63
N THR A 109 -11.88 22.44 -22.12
CA THR A 109 -11.86 22.99 -23.48
C THR A 109 -12.53 24.35 -23.48
N GLY A 110 -11.81 25.37 -23.93
CA GLY A 110 -12.37 26.69 -24.26
C GLY A 110 -11.68 27.85 -23.56
N ILE A 111 -10.39 28.03 -23.79
CA ILE A 111 -9.75 29.34 -23.60
C ILE A 111 -10.37 30.31 -24.61
N SER A 112 -10.97 31.38 -24.10
CA SER A 112 -11.57 32.47 -24.85
C SER A 112 -10.51 33.16 -25.73
N GLU A 113 -10.78 33.24 -27.04
CA GLU A 113 -10.06 34.11 -27.95
C GLU A 113 -10.65 35.53 -27.82
N GLU A 114 -9.85 36.43 -27.28
CA GLU A 114 -10.10 37.88 -27.19
C GLU A 114 -9.76 38.54 -28.54
N PRO A 115 -10.65 39.32 -29.17
CA PRO A 115 -10.30 40.03 -30.40
C PRO A 115 -9.56 41.34 -30.08
N ALA A 116 -8.35 41.49 -30.64
CA ALA A 116 -7.58 42.73 -30.60
C ALA A 116 -8.15 43.81 -31.56
N PRO A 117 -8.08 45.10 -31.21
CA PRO A 117 -8.66 46.18 -32.00
C PRO A 117 -7.64 46.79 -32.98
N VAL A 118 -8.08 47.05 -34.24
CA VAL A 118 -7.61 48.16 -35.09
C VAL A 118 -8.75 48.59 -36.01
#